data_AF-A0A9D6Y8U2-F1
#
_entry.id   AF-A0A9D6Y8U2-F1
#
_cell.length_a   1.000
_cell.length_b   1.000
_cell.length_c   1.000
_cell.angle_alpha   90.00
_cell.angle_beta   90.00
_cell.angle_gamma   90.00
#
_symmetry.space_group_name_H-M   'P 1'
#
loop_
_entity.id
_entity.type
_entity.pdbx_description
1 polymer ?
#
loop_
_entity_poly.entity_id
_entity_poly.type
_entity_poly.pdbx_seq_one_letter_code
_entity_poly.pdbx_strand_id
1 'polypeptide(L)'
;MLNALLATLLVLAGIGLLLYLVGLLFNAARPPLDGLISRRWEHWLVARSLARARRGDSLRERGDLEGALREFQAAFFLHPVHDRTLAATVANHHTGLLSRLIAITEEVQGGTVRLFALGKVDRLLNERSELQRRYFADRARARRHQLERQLHENRRELQAALSQLVGEITAARHPTRLH
;
A
#
# COMPACT_ATOMS: atom_id res chain seq x y z
N MET A 1 -33.14 43.21 39.29
CA MET A 1 -32.69 43.10 37.88
C MET A 1 -31.25 42.61 37.76
N LEU A 2 -30.32 43.08 38.61
CA LEU A 2 -28.92 42.63 38.63
C LEU A 2 -28.73 41.11 38.81
N ASN A 3 -29.47 40.49 39.73
CA ASN A 3 -29.37 39.04 39.99
C ASN A 3 -29.81 38.17 38.80
N ALA A 4 -30.79 38.62 38.02
CA ALA A 4 -31.26 37.90 36.83
C ALA A 4 -30.20 37.94 35.72
N LEU A 5 -29.56 39.10 35.51
CA LEU A 5 -28.46 39.24 34.55
C LEU A 5 -27.23 38.38 34.93
N LEU A 6 -26.89 38.35 36.23
CA LEU A 6 -25.82 37.48 36.75
C LEU A 6 -26.12 36.00 36.53
N ALA A 7 -27.37 35.56 36.75
CA ALA A 7 -27.78 34.18 36.53
C ALA A 7 -27.70 33.79 35.04
N THR A 8 -28.13 34.66 34.12
CA THR A 8 -28.04 34.40 32.67
C THR A 8 -26.58 34.31 32.19
N LEU A 9 -25.69 35.18 32.69
CA LEU A 9 -24.26 35.13 32.38
C LEU A 9 -23.60 33.83 32.88
N LEU A 10 -23.98 33.35 34.07
CA LEU A 10 -23.43 32.11 34.63
C LEU A 10 -23.82 30.88 33.79
N VAL A 11 -25.07 30.83 33.30
CA VAL A 11 -25.55 29.75 32.42
C VAL A 11 -24.82 29.76 31.08
N LEU A 12 -24.66 30.94 30.46
CA LEU A 12 -23.93 31.07 29.20
C LEU A 12 -22.45 30.67 29.36
N ALA A 13 -21.80 31.06 30.46
CA ALA A 13 -20.44 30.64 30.76
C ALA A 13 -20.34 29.12 30.98
N GLY A 14 -21.31 28.53 31.67
CA GLY A 14 -21.39 27.08 31.87
C GLY A 14 -21.57 26.30 30.57
N ILE A 15 -22.44 26.79 29.68
CA ILE A 15 -22.62 26.21 28.33
C ILE A 15 -21.34 26.34 27.51
N GLY A 16 -20.69 27.51 27.54
CA GLY A 16 -19.41 27.73 26.87
C GLY A 16 -18.31 26.79 27.36
N LEU A 17 -18.21 26.60 28.68
CA LEU A 17 -17.27 25.66 29.30
C LEU A 17 -17.58 24.21 28.92
N LEU A 18 -18.86 23.82 28.90
CA LEU A 18 -19.29 22.49 28.47
C LEU A 18 -18.89 22.22 27.01
N LEU A 19 -19.19 23.16 26.11
CA LEU A 19 -18.82 23.04 24.69
C LEU A 19 -17.30 23.00 24.49
N TYR A 20 -16.55 23.77 25.28
CA TYR A 20 -15.09 23.73 25.29
C TYR A 20 -14.56 22.37 25.73
N LEU A 21 -15.09 21.81 26.82
CA LEU A 21 -14.71 20.48 27.32
C LEU A 21 -15.08 19.37 26.35
N VAL A 22 -16.26 19.44 25.72
CA VAL A 22 -16.68 18.50 24.67
C VAL A 22 -15.76 18.60 23.46
N GLY A 23 -15.42 19.81 23.02
CA GLY A 23 -14.47 20.03 21.93
C GLY A 23 -13.07 19.49 22.23
N LEU A 24 -12.59 19.67 23.47
CA LEU A 24 -11.31 19.17 23.93
C LEU A 24 -11.30 17.64 23.99
N LEU A 25 -12.37 17.03 24.51
CA LEU A 25 -12.55 15.58 24.53
C LEU A 25 -12.60 14.99 23.12
N PHE A 26 -13.33 15.64 22.20
CA PHE A 26 -13.39 15.22 20.80
C PHE A 26 -12.03 15.35 20.11
N ASN A 27 -11.28 16.42 20.39
CA ASN A 27 -9.93 16.61 19.85
C ASN A 27 -8.94 15.57 20.41
N ALA A 28 -9.05 15.22 21.68
CA ALA A 28 -8.23 14.19 22.32
C ALA A 28 -8.60 12.76 21.88
N ALA A 29 -9.88 12.50 21.57
CA ALA A 29 -10.39 11.18 21.20
C ALA A 29 -10.29 10.86 19.69
N ARG A 30 -10.10 11.87 18.82
CA ARG A 30 -9.85 11.67 17.37
C ARG A 30 -8.62 10.80 17.04
N PRO A 31 -7.42 11.03 17.60
CA PRO A 31 -6.23 10.26 17.22
C PRO A 31 -6.26 8.74 17.51
N PRO A 32 -6.80 8.24 18.65
CA PRO A 32 -6.81 6.79 18.91
C PRO A 32 -7.82 6.02 18.04
N LEU A 33 -8.94 6.63 17.66
CA LEU A 33 -9.96 5.98 16.82
C LEU A 33 -9.49 5.85 15.37
N ASP A 34 -8.80 6.85 14.83
CA ASP A 34 -8.29 6.83 13.47
C ASP A 34 -7.20 5.75 13.27
N GLY A 35 -6.34 5.55 14.27
CA GLY A 35 -5.30 4.51 14.27
C GLY A 35 -5.83 3.07 14.31
N LEU A 36 -6.95 2.82 14.99
CA LEU A 36 -7.56 1.48 15.07
C LEU A 36 -8.29 1.10 13.79
N ILE A 37 -9.03 2.05 13.21
CA ILE A 37 -9.74 1.84 11.97
C ILE A 37 -8.72 1.61 10.86
N SER A 38 -7.76 2.52 10.65
CA SER A 38 -6.72 2.39 9.61
C SER A 38 -5.99 1.05 9.65
N ARG A 39 -5.56 0.58 10.83
CA ARG A 39 -4.91 -0.74 10.98
C ARG A 39 -5.80 -1.87 10.50
N ARG A 40 -7.07 -1.91 10.90
CA ARG A 40 -8.00 -2.98 10.49
C ARG A 40 -8.24 -2.99 8.98
N TRP A 41 -8.34 -1.80 8.38
CA TRP A 41 -8.47 -1.65 6.93
C TRP A 41 -7.22 -2.12 6.19
N GLU A 42 -6.02 -1.78 6.67
CA GLU A 42 -4.75 -2.22 6.07
C GLU A 42 -4.62 -3.75 6.06
N HIS A 43 -4.93 -4.40 7.19
CA HIS A 43 -4.92 -5.86 7.29
C HIS A 43 -5.88 -6.50 6.27
N TRP A 44 -7.09 -5.94 6.12
CA TRP A 44 -8.05 -6.42 5.14
C TRP A 44 -7.54 -6.24 3.70
N LEU A 45 -6.91 -5.11 3.38
CA LEU A 45 -6.37 -4.86 2.05
C LEU A 45 -5.20 -5.80 1.71
N VAL A 46 -4.33 -6.09 2.68
CA VAL A 46 -3.25 -7.09 2.50
C VAL A 46 -3.82 -8.50 2.36
N ALA A 47 -4.83 -8.87 3.14
CA ALA A 47 -5.53 -10.14 2.96
C ALA A 47 -6.13 -10.25 1.56
N ARG A 48 -6.72 -9.17 1.04
CA ARG A 48 -7.23 -9.11 -0.34
C ARG A 48 -6.11 -9.26 -1.37
N SER A 49 -4.95 -8.65 -1.17
CA SER A 49 -3.82 -8.79 -2.10
C SER A 49 -3.24 -10.21 -2.09
N LEU A 50 -3.19 -10.86 -0.93
CA LEU A 50 -2.83 -12.28 -0.80
C LEU A 50 -3.84 -13.19 -1.52
N ALA A 51 -5.14 -12.91 -1.37
CA ALA A 51 -6.18 -13.66 -2.08
C ALA A 51 -6.05 -13.54 -3.60
N ARG A 52 -5.69 -12.35 -4.11
CA ARG A 52 -5.38 -12.17 -5.55
C ARG A 52 -4.22 -13.04 -6.01
N ALA A 53 -3.13 -13.10 -5.24
CA ALA A 53 -2.00 -13.96 -5.57
C ALA A 53 -2.42 -15.44 -5.66
N ARG A 54 -3.21 -15.93 -4.70
CA ARG A 54 -3.74 -17.31 -4.75
C ARG A 54 -4.63 -17.57 -5.97
N ARG A 55 -5.42 -16.58 -6.38
CA ARG A 55 -6.21 -16.67 -7.62
C ARG A 55 -5.30 -16.73 -8.84
N GLY A 56 -4.24 -15.94 -8.87
CA GLY A 56 -3.21 -16.02 -9.91
C GLY A 56 -2.55 -17.40 -9.98
N ASP A 57 -2.19 -17.98 -8.84
CA ASP A 57 -1.65 -19.34 -8.75
C ASP A 57 -2.63 -20.37 -9.35
N SER A 58 -3.92 -20.31 -8.98
CA SER A 58 -4.94 -21.21 -9.54
C SER A 58 -5.19 -21.02 -11.03
N LEU A 59 -5.10 -19.78 -11.55
CA LEU A 59 -5.21 -19.51 -12.98
C LEU A 59 -3.99 -20.07 -13.74
N ARG A 60 -2.79 -19.93 -13.18
CA ARG A 60 -1.56 -20.52 -13.74
C ARG A 60 -1.68 -22.04 -13.83
N GLU A 61 -2.14 -22.71 -12.78
CA GLU A 61 -2.36 -24.17 -12.76
C GLU A 61 -3.36 -24.64 -13.83
N ARG A 62 -4.35 -23.81 -14.16
CA ARG A 62 -5.33 -24.07 -15.23
C ARG A 62 -4.81 -23.72 -16.63
N GLY A 63 -3.59 -23.20 -16.74
CA GLY A 63 -2.97 -22.76 -17.99
C GLY A 63 -3.35 -21.35 -18.45
N ASP A 64 -4.16 -20.61 -17.68
CA ASP A 64 -4.48 -19.20 -17.98
C ASP A 64 -3.39 -18.26 -17.43
N LEU A 65 -2.26 -18.22 -18.14
CA LEU A 65 -1.11 -17.39 -17.78
C LEU A 65 -1.42 -15.88 -17.86
N GLU A 66 -2.27 -15.44 -18.79
CA GLU A 66 -2.64 -14.03 -18.91
C GLU A 66 -3.55 -13.58 -17.77
N GLY A 67 -4.52 -14.42 -17.38
CA GLY A 67 -5.29 -14.24 -16.16
C GLY A 67 -4.39 -14.20 -14.92
N ALA A 68 -3.43 -15.12 -14.82
CA ALA A 68 -2.49 -15.19 -13.71
C ALA A 68 -1.63 -13.93 -13.59
N LEU A 69 -1.02 -13.46 -14.69
CA LEU A 69 -0.21 -12.25 -14.71
C LEU A 69 -0.99 -11.01 -14.26
N ARG A 70 -2.24 -10.86 -14.71
CA ARG A 70 -3.11 -9.76 -14.28
C ARG A 70 -3.41 -9.82 -12.78
N GLU A 71 -3.71 -11.00 -12.24
CA GLU A 71 -3.95 -11.18 -10.81
C GLU A 71 -2.68 -10.95 -9.98
N PHE A 72 -1.50 -11.39 -10.44
CA PHE A 72 -0.23 -11.13 -9.76
C PHE A 72 0.14 -9.65 -9.77
N GLN A 73 -0.01 -8.95 -10.90
CA GLN A 73 0.20 -7.51 -10.98
C GLN A 73 -0.71 -6.77 -9.99
N ALA A 74 -1.98 -7.18 -9.92
CA ALA A 74 -2.98 -6.59 -9.04
C ALA A 74 -2.83 -7.02 -7.57
N ALA A 75 -1.96 -8.00 -7.28
CA ALA A 75 -1.63 -8.48 -5.94
C ALA A 75 -0.45 -7.73 -5.29
N PHE A 76 0.26 -6.88 -6.03
CA PHE A 76 1.27 -6.00 -5.44
C PHE A 76 0.59 -4.93 -4.58
N PHE A 77 0.86 -4.97 -3.27
CA PHE A 77 0.34 -3.97 -2.34
C PHE A 77 1.25 -2.73 -2.35
N LEU A 78 0.78 -1.62 -2.94
CA LEU A 78 1.58 -0.41 -3.13
C LEU A 78 1.15 0.79 -2.27
N HIS A 79 0.24 0.58 -1.30
CA HIS A 79 -0.13 1.63 -0.35
C HIS A 79 0.91 1.73 0.78
N PRO A 80 1.10 2.92 1.39
CA PRO A 80 1.86 3.04 2.63
C PRO A 80 1.21 2.19 3.72
N VAL A 81 2.04 1.54 4.54
CA VAL A 81 1.61 0.72 5.68
C VAL A 81 2.05 1.42 6.96
N HIS A 82 1.17 1.56 7.94
CA HIS A 82 1.48 2.22 9.21
C HIS A 82 1.86 1.23 10.32
N ASP A 83 1.65 -0.07 10.11
CA ASP A 83 2.11 -1.14 10.99
C ASP A 83 3.44 -1.75 10.50
N ARG A 84 4.44 -1.80 11.38
CA ARG A 84 5.75 -2.37 11.07
C ARG A 84 5.69 -3.87 10.78
N THR A 85 4.81 -4.60 11.47
CA THR A 85 4.65 -6.04 11.25
C THR A 85 4.07 -6.31 9.85
N LEU A 86 3.02 -5.57 9.50
CA LEU A 86 2.38 -5.66 8.21
C LEU A 86 3.31 -5.21 7.06
N ALA A 87 4.17 -4.21 7.29
CA ALA A 87 5.16 -3.80 6.31
C ALA A 87 6.16 -4.93 5.96
N ALA A 88 6.59 -5.72 6.97
CA ALA A 88 7.43 -6.89 6.73
C ALA A 88 6.67 -8.00 5.97
N THR A 89 5.40 -8.24 6.32
CA THR A 89 4.53 -9.17 5.57
C THR A 89 4.39 -8.76 4.11
N VAL A 90 4.17 -7.46 3.84
CA VAL A 90 4.05 -6.91 2.49
C VAL A 90 5.36 -7.09 1.70
N ALA A 91 6.52 -6.82 2.31
CA ALA A 91 7.81 -7.01 1.65
C ALA A 91 8.03 -8.48 1.25
N ASN A 92 7.78 -9.43 2.17
CA ASN A 92 7.88 -10.86 1.87
C ASN A 92 6.90 -11.29 0.76
N HIS A 93 5.68 -10.72 0.78
CA HIS A 93 4.69 -10.96 -0.26
C HIS A 93 5.14 -10.45 -1.63
N HIS A 94 5.79 -9.28 -1.70
CA HIS A 94 6.37 -8.76 -2.94
C HIS A 94 7.47 -9.68 -3.49
N THR A 95 8.37 -10.17 -2.64
CA THR A 95 9.39 -11.16 -3.04
C THR A 95 8.74 -12.41 -3.62
N GLY A 96 7.72 -12.96 -2.95
CA GLY A 96 6.99 -14.13 -3.42
C GLY A 96 6.26 -13.91 -4.75
N LEU A 97 5.79 -12.69 -5.04
CA LEU A 97 5.20 -12.33 -6.32
C LEU A 97 6.25 -12.20 -7.43
N LEU A 98 7.42 -11.61 -7.14
CA LEU A 98 8.52 -11.56 -8.10
C LEU A 98 8.97 -12.96 -8.51
N SER A 99 9.14 -13.88 -7.56
CA SER A 99 9.49 -15.27 -7.86
C SER A 99 8.47 -15.94 -8.77
N ARG A 100 7.17 -15.67 -8.60
CA ARG A 100 6.11 -16.20 -9.48
C ARG A 100 6.18 -15.61 -10.89
N LEU A 101 6.42 -14.30 -11.00
CA LEU A 101 6.60 -13.66 -12.30
C LEU A 101 7.81 -14.23 -13.05
N ILE A 102 8.93 -14.41 -12.35
CA ILE A 102 10.13 -15.06 -12.90
C ILE A 102 9.83 -16.49 -13.33
N ALA A 103 9.15 -17.29 -12.51
CA ALA A 103 8.77 -18.66 -12.86
C ALA A 103 7.90 -18.71 -14.13
N ILE A 104 6.92 -17.81 -14.28
CA ILE A 104 6.13 -17.72 -15.52
C ILE A 104 7.03 -17.39 -16.71
N THR A 105 8.03 -16.52 -16.55
CA THR A 105 8.94 -16.19 -17.66
C THR A 105 9.79 -17.38 -18.10
N GLU A 106 10.25 -18.20 -17.14
CA GLU A 106 10.99 -19.43 -17.43
C GLU A 106 10.12 -20.47 -18.13
N GLU A 107 8.87 -20.67 -17.65
CA GLU A 107 7.89 -21.58 -18.24
C GLU A 107 7.55 -21.22 -19.70
N VAL A 108 7.46 -19.93 -20.01
CA VAL A 108 7.03 -19.46 -21.34
C VAL A 108 8.17 -19.52 -22.37
N GLN A 109 9.42 -19.37 -21.96
CA GLN A 109 10.52 -19.08 -22.90
C GLN A 109 11.81 -19.88 -22.71
N GLY A 110 11.91 -20.80 -21.73
CA GLY A 110 13.11 -21.62 -21.57
C GLY A 110 14.39 -20.85 -21.22
N GLY A 111 14.28 -19.60 -20.72
CA GLY A 111 15.38 -18.88 -20.06
C GLY A 111 16.07 -17.73 -20.84
N THR A 112 15.60 -17.32 -22.01
CA THR A 112 16.35 -16.40 -22.90
C THR A 112 15.90 -14.93 -22.95
N VAL A 113 14.82 -14.53 -22.26
CA VAL A 113 14.40 -13.11 -22.28
C VAL A 113 15.07 -12.30 -21.19
N ARG A 114 15.77 -11.23 -21.60
CA ARG A 114 16.16 -10.16 -20.68
C ARG A 114 14.93 -9.33 -20.33
N LEU A 115 14.40 -9.52 -19.13
CA LEU A 115 13.37 -8.66 -18.56
C LEU A 115 14.02 -7.36 -18.08
N PHE A 116 14.06 -6.36 -18.95
CA PHE A 116 14.67 -5.07 -18.65
C PHE A 116 13.96 -4.36 -17.50
N ALA A 117 12.64 -4.53 -17.38
CA ALA A 117 11.86 -3.95 -16.30
C ALA A 117 12.04 -4.68 -14.95
N LEU A 118 12.49 -5.95 -14.94
CA LEU A 118 12.58 -6.74 -13.70
C LEU A 118 13.56 -6.12 -12.69
N GLY A 119 14.76 -5.74 -13.15
CA GLY A 119 15.75 -5.10 -12.28
C GLY A 119 15.28 -3.74 -11.74
N LYS A 120 14.49 -3.00 -12.53
CA LYS A 120 13.88 -1.74 -12.06
C LYS A 120 12.82 -2.00 -11.00
N VAL A 121 11.96 -3.00 -11.17
CA VAL A 121 10.94 -3.38 -10.19
C VAL A 121 11.60 -3.81 -8.88
N ASP A 122 12.62 -4.67 -8.92
CA ASP A 122 13.35 -5.13 -7.74
C ASP A 122 13.99 -3.96 -6.97
N ARG A 123 14.68 -3.06 -7.69
CA ARG A 123 15.27 -1.84 -7.11
C ARG A 123 14.21 -0.97 -6.43
N LEU A 124 13.09 -0.71 -7.09
CA LEU A 124 12.02 0.14 -6.56
C LEU A 124 11.33 -0.47 -5.33
N LEU A 125 11.22 -1.80 -5.28
CA LEU A 125 10.70 -2.51 -4.10
C LEU A 125 11.68 -2.45 -2.93
N ASN A 126 12.98 -2.60 -3.18
CA ASN A 126 13.99 -2.44 -2.15
C ASN A 126 14.02 -1.00 -1.61
N GLU A 127 14.00 0.00 -2.50
CA GLU A 127 13.90 1.42 -2.13
C GLU A 127 12.65 1.68 -1.28
N ARG A 128 11.50 1.12 -1.69
CA ARG A 128 10.26 1.20 -0.91
C ARG A 128 10.45 0.66 0.51
N SER A 129 11.03 -0.53 0.65
CA SER A 129 11.28 -1.15 1.96
C SER A 129 12.15 -0.25 2.85
N GLU A 130 13.09 0.48 2.26
CA GLU A 130 13.94 1.42 2.97
C GLU A 130 13.18 2.69 3.36
N LEU A 131 12.37 3.25 2.45
CA LEU A 131 11.49 4.39 2.74
C LEU A 131 10.53 4.06 3.90
N GLN A 132 9.93 2.85 3.92
CA GLN A 132 9.11 2.38 5.05
C GLN A 132 9.90 2.29 6.35
N ARG A 133 11.12 1.72 6.31
CA ARG A 133 11.98 1.63 7.51
C ARG A 133 12.31 3.02 8.07
N ARG A 134 12.64 3.98 7.20
CA ARG A 134 12.87 5.39 7.57
C ARG A 134 11.61 6.05 8.13
N TYR A 135 10.45 5.78 7.54
CA TYR A 135 9.15 6.28 8.01
C TYR A 135 8.85 5.84 9.45
N PHE A 136 9.15 4.60 9.81
CA PHE A 136 8.98 4.10 11.18
C PHE A 136 10.03 4.61 12.16
N ALA A 137 11.26 4.87 11.71
CA ALA A 137 12.34 5.37 12.56
C ALA A 137 12.14 6.85 12.95
N ASP A 138 11.55 7.66 12.07
CA ASP A 138 11.42 9.09 12.29
C ASP A 138 10.21 9.46 13.16
N ARG A 139 10.42 10.38 14.11
CA ARG A 139 9.38 10.95 14.99
C ARG A 139 8.96 12.36 14.58
N ALA A 140 9.73 13.03 13.73
CA ALA A 140 9.45 14.41 13.31
C ALA A 140 8.34 14.46 12.24
N ARG A 141 7.26 15.21 12.50
CA ARG A 141 6.11 15.33 11.59
C ARG A 141 6.49 15.83 10.19
N ALA A 142 7.37 16.83 10.10
CA ALA A 142 7.79 17.40 8.81
C ALA A 142 8.51 16.37 7.91
N ARG A 143 9.37 15.52 8.50
CA ARG A 143 10.08 14.46 7.76
C ARG A 143 9.17 13.32 7.38
N ARG A 144 8.19 12.96 8.22
CA ARG A 144 7.16 11.96 7.86
C ARG A 144 6.36 12.37 6.62
N HIS A 145 5.93 13.63 6.53
CA HIS A 145 5.25 14.11 5.32
C HIS A 145 6.13 14.09 4.07
N GLN A 146 7.44 14.32 4.20
CA GLN A 146 8.37 14.15 3.08
C GLN A 146 8.50 12.68 2.66
N LEU A 147 8.64 11.76 3.62
CA LEU A 147 8.70 10.33 3.35
C LEU A 147 7.40 9.80 2.74
N GLU A 148 6.24 10.31 3.17
CA GLU A 148 4.95 10.01 2.54
C GLU A 148 4.90 10.43 1.08
N ARG A 149 5.43 11.60 0.73
CA ARG A 149 5.53 12.05 -0.67
C ARG A 149 6.44 11.12 -1.48
N GLN A 150 7.61 10.77 -0.96
CA GLN A 150 8.53 9.83 -1.61
C GLN A 150 7.89 8.44 -1.81
N LEU A 151 7.10 7.96 -0.86
CA LEU A 151 6.36 6.71 -0.98
C LEU A 151 5.26 6.75 -2.06
N HIS A 152 4.65 7.93 -2.27
CA HIS A 152 3.69 8.15 -3.34
C HIS A 152 4.35 8.20 -4.72
N GLU A 153 5.51 8.83 -4.83
CA GLU A 153 6.33 8.88 -6.05
C GLU A 153 6.82 7.48 -6.42
N ASN A 154 7.47 6.78 -5.47
CA ASN A 154 7.90 5.40 -5.60
C ASN A 154 6.73 4.47 -6.03
N ARG A 155 5.52 4.65 -5.47
CA ARG A 155 4.33 3.89 -5.89
C ARG A 155 4.02 4.08 -7.37
N ARG A 156 4.05 5.32 -7.87
CA ARG A 156 3.73 5.62 -9.28
C ARG A 156 4.77 4.99 -10.20
N GLU A 157 6.05 5.12 -9.87
CA GLU A 157 7.14 4.52 -10.63
C GLU A 157 7.07 2.99 -10.63
N LEU A 158 6.79 2.39 -9.48
CA LEU A 158 6.66 0.95 -9.33
C LEU A 158 5.46 0.42 -10.12
N GLN A 159 4.33 1.12 -10.11
CA GLN A 159 3.17 0.76 -10.93
C GLN A 159 3.49 0.81 -12.43
N ALA A 160 4.22 1.82 -12.89
CA ALA A 160 4.67 1.91 -14.29
C ALA A 160 5.65 0.78 -14.63
N ALA A 161 6.65 0.52 -13.78
CA ALA A 161 7.62 -0.54 -13.98
C ALA A 161 6.99 -1.94 -13.98
N LEU A 162 6.02 -2.20 -13.10
CA LEU A 162 5.25 -3.46 -13.09
C LEU A 162 4.41 -3.64 -14.36
N SER A 163 3.81 -2.56 -14.86
CA SER A 163 3.03 -2.61 -16.10
C SER A 163 3.93 -2.90 -17.30
N GLN A 164 5.13 -2.29 -17.34
CA GLN A 164 6.14 -2.58 -18.35
C GLN A 164 6.62 -4.04 -18.25
N LEU A 165 6.92 -4.53 -17.04
CA LEU A 165 7.36 -5.92 -16.83
C LEU A 165 6.32 -6.91 -17.32
N VAL A 166 5.05 -6.76 -16.95
CA VAL A 166 3.97 -7.64 -17.43
C VAL A 166 3.82 -7.55 -18.95
N GLY A 167 3.99 -6.35 -19.52
CA GLY A 167 4.01 -6.15 -20.97
C GLY A 167 5.14 -6.92 -21.65
N GLU A 168 6.37 -6.87 -21.10
CA GLU A 168 7.53 -7.63 -21.58
C GLU A 168 7.27 -9.15 -21.52
N ILE A 169 6.69 -9.65 -20.42
CA ILE A 169 6.34 -11.08 -20.27
C ILE A 169 5.27 -11.50 -21.28
N THR A 170 4.27 -10.66 -21.50
CA THR A 170 3.16 -10.96 -22.42
C THR A 170 3.64 -10.91 -23.88
N ALA A 171 4.47 -9.93 -24.24
CA ALA A 171 5.08 -9.84 -25.56
C ALA A 171 6.02 -11.02 -25.83
N ALA A 172 6.78 -11.44 -24.82
CA ALA A 172 7.57 -12.65 -24.89
C ALA A 172 6.71 -13.89 -25.19
N ARG A 173 5.52 -14.02 -24.60
CA ARG A 173 4.64 -15.17 -24.87
C ARG A 173 4.18 -15.29 -26.32
N HIS A 174 3.98 -14.15 -27.00
CA HIS A 174 3.52 -14.10 -28.38
C HIS A 174 4.64 -13.52 -29.26
N PRO A 175 5.75 -14.25 -29.50
CA PRO A 175 6.74 -13.79 -30.45
C PRO A 175 6.02 -13.73 -31.78
N THR A 176 5.83 -12.51 -32.29
CA THR A 176 5.11 -12.22 -33.50
C THR A 176 5.52 -13.22 -34.58
N ARG A 177 4.58 -14.06 -35.04
CA ARG A 177 4.71 -14.80 -36.29
C ARG A 177 4.71 -13.77 -37.41
N LEU A 178 5.85 -13.11 -37.60
CA LEU A 178 6.12 -12.34 -38.81
C LEU A 178 6.43 -13.37 -39.89
N HIS A 179 5.39 -13.76 -40.62
CA HIS A 179 5.51 -14.30 -41.97
C HIS A 179 5.78 -13.16 -42.95
#